data_AF-A0A961W160-F1
#
_entry.id   AF-A0A961W160-F1
#
_cell.length_a   1.000
_cell.length_b   1.000
_cell.length_c   1.000
_cell.angle_alpha   90.00
_cell.angle_beta   90.00
_cell.angle_gamma   90.00
#
_symmetry.space_group_name_H-M   'P 1'
#
loop_
_entity.id
_entity.type
_entity.pdbx_description
1 polymer ?
#
loop_
_entity_poly.entity_id
_entity_poly.type
_entity_poly.pdbx_seq_one_letter_code
_entity_poly.pdbx_strand_id
1 'polypeptide(L)'
;MILAVALLVVTTAAIATIWLAPRLGRNRFIYELKPDGPHGFGCEMSWIAILSTDTEAVLDALMLEGEAASNWNNGIGTVYDHWLGPERAFVTPPVDGWTFVVSLALPHPVGFGYVDKCTPLLSALARRFVDVQYFFSYPPLDFYSWVRFRDGQLVRAFASTDQGAIWSRGRQTRAEQSLGLKFYEFRGVRGRSGDTGSEILMSPTEEHVMQIARAWSRDPTALTAADGRPGLGYVTPAPKAWRTERVRKKSAA
;
A
#
# COMPACT_ATOMS: atom_id res chain seq x y z
N MET A 1 -37.36 3.54 -49.15
CA MET A 1 -35.95 3.40 -48.73
C MET A 1 -35.57 4.31 -47.58
N ILE A 2 -35.81 5.63 -47.67
CA ILE A 2 -35.44 6.60 -46.61
C ILE A 2 -36.06 6.25 -45.24
N LEU A 3 -37.35 5.88 -45.22
CA LEU A 3 -38.06 5.47 -43.99
C LEU A 3 -37.48 4.21 -43.33
N ALA A 4 -37.03 3.24 -44.12
CA ALA A 4 -36.45 2.00 -43.59
C ALA A 4 -35.05 2.23 -43.00
N VAL A 5 -34.26 3.09 -43.64
CA VAL A 5 -32.94 3.50 -43.12
C VAL A 5 -33.10 4.32 -41.84
N ALA A 6 -34.06 5.25 -41.79
CA ALA A 6 -34.35 6.01 -40.59
C ALA A 6 -34.76 5.10 -39.41
N LEU A 7 -35.62 4.10 -39.67
CA LEU A 7 -36.04 3.14 -38.66
C LEU A 7 -34.86 2.30 -38.14
N LEU A 8 -33.95 1.86 -39.02
CA LEU A 8 -32.76 1.10 -38.65
C LEU A 8 -31.80 1.92 -37.79
N VAL A 9 -31.58 3.20 -38.12
CA VAL A 9 -30.69 4.09 -37.35
C VAL A 9 -31.27 4.36 -35.96
N VAL A 10 -32.58 4.56 -35.84
CA VAL A 10 -33.23 4.78 -34.54
C VAL A 10 -33.17 3.52 -33.67
N THR A 11 -33.43 2.34 -34.25
CA THR A 11 -33.37 1.08 -33.48
C THR A 11 -31.95 0.75 -33.04
N THR A 12 -30.94 0.95 -33.90
CA THR A 12 -29.53 0.74 -33.53
C THR A 12 -29.06 1.71 -32.47
N ALA A 13 -29.42 3.00 -32.56
CA ALA A 13 -29.11 3.98 -31.51
C ALA A 13 -29.80 3.65 -30.18
N ALA A 14 -31.05 3.18 -30.21
CA ALA A 14 -31.77 2.77 -29.01
C ALA A 14 -31.15 1.53 -28.35
N ILE A 15 -30.81 0.50 -29.14
CA ILE A 15 -30.14 -0.71 -28.65
C ILE A 15 -28.76 -0.36 -28.08
N ALA A 16 -27.98 0.46 -28.79
CA ALA A 16 -26.68 0.93 -28.32
C ALA A 16 -26.80 1.71 -27.01
N THR A 17 -27.80 2.58 -26.86
CA THR A 17 -28.05 3.33 -25.63
C THR A 17 -28.42 2.41 -24.48
N ILE A 18 -29.31 1.43 -24.69
CA ILE A 18 -29.72 0.47 -23.66
C ILE A 18 -28.55 -0.43 -23.22
N TRP A 19 -27.64 -0.78 -24.13
CA TRP A 19 -26.47 -1.61 -23.82
C TRP A 19 -25.26 -0.83 -23.28
N LEU A 20 -25.03 0.41 -23.74
CA LEU A 20 -23.93 1.25 -23.26
C LEU A 20 -24.29 2.03 -21.99
N ALA A 21 -25.54 2.46 -21.78
CA ALA A 21 -25.91 3.25 -20.61
C ALA A 21 -25.62 2.55 -19.27
N PRO A 22 -25.85 1.23 -19.10
CA PRO A 22 -25.44 0.50 -17.89
C PRO A 22 -23.92 0.42 -17.72
N ARG A 23 -23.16 0.46 -18.82
CA ARG A 23 -21.68 0.45 -18.80
C ARG A 23 -21.09 1.85 -18.57
N LEU A 24 -21.81 2.90 -18.94
CA LEU A 24 -21.48 4.31 -18.71
C LEU A 24 -22.00 4.83 -17.37
N GLY A 25 -22.99 4.15 -16.78
CA GLY A 25 -23.37 4.33 -15.40
C GLY A 25 -22.18 3.99 -14.53
N ARG A 26 -21.48 5.01 -14.02
CA ARG A 26 -20.62 4.85 -12.85
C ARG A 26 -21.46 4.11 -11.81
N ASN A 27 -21.18 2.82 -11.58
CA ASN A 27 -21.84 2.04 -10.56
C ASN A 27 -21.74 2.83 -9.26
N ARG A 28 -22.85 3.45 -8.87
CA ARG A 28 -22.93 4.25 -7.67
C ARG A 28 -23.24 3.25 -6.57
N PHE A 29 -22.20 2.58 -6.09
CA PHE A 29 -22.30 1.65 -4.98
C PHE A 29 -22.84 2.44 -3.78
N ILE A 30 -24.04 2.06 -3.32
CA ILE A 30 -24.62 2.60 -2.08
C ILE A 30 -24.05 1.75 -0.96
N TYR A 31 -23.02 2.26 -0.30
CA TYR A 31 -22.40 1.60 0.83
C TYR A 31 -23.21 1.87 2.10
N GLU A 32 -23.41 0.84 2.93
CA GLU A 32 -23.99 1.02 4.26
C GLU A 32 -22.97 1.77 5.13
N LEU A 33 -23.32 3.00 5.55
CA LEU A 33 -22.46 3.86 6.37
C LEU A 33 -22.60 3.61 7.88
N LYS A 34 -23.13 2.44 8.27
CA LYS A 34 -23.21 2.07 9.68
C LYS A 34 -21.79 1.84 10.21
N PRO A 35 -21.36 2.55 11.27
CA PRO A 35 -20.05 2.34 11.87
C PRO A 35 -19.91 0.89 12.36
N ASP A 36 -18.78 0.26 12.02
CA ASP A 36 -18.40 -1.08 12.42
C ASP A 36 -16.97 -1.08 13.00
N GLY A 37 -16.54 -2.23 13.53
CA GLY A 37 -15.23 -2.37 14.18
C GLY A 37 -14.11 -2.77 13.22
N PRO A 38 -12.85 -2.82 13.71
CA PRO A 38 -11.70 -3.20 12.91
C PRO A 38 -11.85 -4.55 12.21
N HIS A 39 -11.31 -4.62 10.99
CA HIS A 39 -11.25 -5.83 10.17
C HIS A 39 -9.80 -6.11 9.79
N GLY A 40 -9.41 -7.39 9.85
CA GLY A 40 -8.05 -7.81 9.51
C GLY A 40 -7.68 -7.50 8.05
N PHE A 41 -6.42 -7.11 7.84
CA PHE A 41 -5.84 -6.83 6.52
C PHE A 41 -4.32 -7.11 6.52
N GLY A 42 -3.64 -6.90 5.39
CA GLY A 42 -2.19 -6.90 5.28
C GLY A 42 -1.64 -7.87 4.24
N CYS A 43 -2.33 -8.99 3.98
CA CYS A 43 -1.94 -9.92 2.93
C CYS A 43 -2.04 -9.23 1.56
N GLU A 44 -1.08 -9.46 0.67
CA GLU A 44 -1.03 -8.88 -0.69
C GLU A 44 -1.32 -7.36 -0.72
N MET A 45 -0.78 -6.61 0.24
CA MET A 45 -1.13 -5.22 0.48
C MET A 45 0.04 -4.39 1.01
N SER A 46 -0.04 -3.09 0.81
CA SER A 46 0.77 -2.11 1.54
C SER A 46 -0.08 -1.28 2.48
N TRP A 47 0.53 -0.89 3.59
CA TRP A 47 -0.07 0.05 4.52
C TRP A 47 0.96 0.92 5.21
N ILE A 48 0.49 2.07 5.69
CA ILE A 48 1.21 2.92 6.65
C ILE A 48 0.47 2.87 7.98
N ALA A 49 1.16 2.53 9.06
CA ALA A 49 0.69 2.70 10.43
C ALA A 49 1.26 4.02 10.99
N ILE A 50 0.38 4.92 11.40
CA ILE A 50 0.73 6.24 11.94
C ILE A 50 0.24 6.32 13.38
N LEU A 51 1.13 6.64 14.32
CA LEU A 51 0.73 6.84 15.72
C LEU A 51 0.01 8.19 15.85
N SER A 52 -1.29 8.18 15.62
CA SER A 52 -2.21 9.30 15.69
C SER A 52 -3.65 8.80 15.81
N THR A 53 -4.45 9.46 16.65
CA THR A 53 -5.92 9.30 16.68
C THR A 53 -6.65 10.33 15.82
N ASP A 54 -5.93 11.29 15.26
CA ASP A 54 -6.47 12.34 14.40
C ASP A 54 -6.39 11.89 12.93
N THR A 55 -7.47 11.29 12.45
CA THR A 55 -7.62 10.80 11.06
C THR A 55 -7.60 11.95 10.05
N GLU A 56 -8.14 13.12 10.40
CA GLU A 56 -8.15 14.29 9.52
C GLU A 56 -6.73 14.83 9.32
N ALA A 57 -5.93 14.89 10.39
CA ALA A 57 -4.52 15.27 10.27
C ALA A 57 -3.75 14.29 9.37
N VAL A 58 -4.10 13.00 9.36
CA VAL A 58 -3.50 12.00 8.47
C VAL A 58 -3.89 12.24 7.01
N LEU A 59 -5.17 12.53 6.74
CA LEU A 59 -5.65 12.88 5.40
C LEU A 59 -4.93 14.11 4.85
N ASP A 60 -4.87 15.19 5.65
CA ASP A 60 -4.19 16.44 5.28
C ASP A 60 -2.69 16.22 5.05
N ALA A 61 -2.03 15.43 5.90
CA ALA A 61 -0.60 15.12 5.75
C ALA A 61 -0.27 14.34 4.48
N LEU A 62 -1.22 13.56 3.96
CA LEU A 62 -1.08 12.82 2.71
C LEU A 62 -1.61 13.58 1.50
N MET A 63 -2.19 14.76 1.70
CA MET A 63 -2.87 15.55 0.66
C MET A 63 -3.92 14.71 -0.07
N LEU A 64 -4.74 13.97 0.69
CA LEU A 64 -5.83 13.16 0.16
C LEU A 64 -7.06 14.04 -0.02
N GLU A 65 -7.73 13.88 -1.16
CA GLU A 65 -8.89 14.68 -1.57
C GLU A 65 -9.97 13.77 -2.17
N GLY A 66 -11.22 14.18 -2.04
CA GLY A 66 -12.35 13.41 -2.60
C GLY A 66 -12.70 12.21 -1.73
N GLU A 67 -12.50 12.37 -0.43
CA GLU A 67 -12.81 11.43 0.63
C GLU A 67 -14.31 11.15 0.71
N ALA A 68 -14.65 9.86 0.78
CA ALA A 68 -15.97 9.38 1.11
C ALA A 68 -15.88 8.63 2.43
N ALA A 69 -16.71 9.02 3.40
CA ALA A 69 -16.82 8.29 4.66
C ALA A 69 -17.09 6.81 4.37
N SER A 70 -16.43 5.93 5.10
CA SER A 70 -16.53 4.48 4.92
C SER A 70 -16.31 3.76 6.24
N ASN A 71 -17.08 2.72 6.49
CA ASN A 71 -16.83 1.81 7.59
C ASN A 71 -15.68 0.84 7.22
N TRP A 72 -15.21 0.02 8.16
CA TRP A 72 -14.11 -0.91 7.93
C TRP A 72 -14.40 -1.94 6.86
N ASN A 73 -15.57 -2.59 6.91
CA ASN A 73 -15.90 -3.63 5.94
C ASN A 73 -15.88 -3.09 4.51
N ASN A 74 -16.49 -1.92 4.27
CA ASN A 74 -16.50 -1.28 2.96
C ASN A 74 -15.12 -0.74 2.58
N GLY A 75 -14.39 -0.15 3.52
CA GLY A 75 -13.05 0.40 3.30
C GLY A 75 -12.05 -0.67 2.87
N ILE A 76 -11.94 -1.74 3.64
CA ILE A 76 -11.09 -2.90 3.34
C ILE A 76 -11.56 -3.58 2.05
N GLY A 77 -12.87 -3.83 1.90
CA GLY A 77 -13.41 -4.39 0.67
C GLY A 77 -13.08 -3.56 -0.59
N THR A 78 -13.05 -2.23 -0.48
CA THR A 78 -12.72 -1.34 -1.60
C THR A 78 -11.26 -1.42 -2.01
N VAL A 79 -10.32 -1.47 -1.05
CA VAL A 79 -8.88 -1.48 -1.37
C VAL A 79 -8.39 -2.86 -1.83
N TYR A 80 -9.10 -3.93 -1.46
CA TYR A 80 -8.86 -5.28 -1.95
C TYR A 80 -9.61 -5.63 -3.23
N ASP A 81 -10.60 -4.82 -3.65
CA ASP A 81 -11.28 -5.05 -4.91
C ASP A 81 -10.33 -4.84 -6.11
N HIS A 82 -10.39 -5.76 -7.06
CA HIS A 82 -9.55 -5.74 -8.27
C HIS A 82 -9.78 -4.55 -9.21
N TRP A 83 -10.99 -3.95 -9.25
CA TRP A 83 -11.28 -2.80 -10.12
C TRP A 83 -11.02 -1.48 -9.41
N LEU A 84 -11.44 -1.37 -8.15
CA LEU A 84 -11.36 -0.14 -7.38
C LEU A 84 -10.00 0.00 -6.68
N GLY A 85 -9.50 -1.07 -6.07
CA GLY A 85 -8.31 -1.08 -5.21
C GLY A 85 -7.06 -0.43 -5.80
N PRO A 86 -6.69 -0.66 -7.08
CA PRO A 86 -5.50 -0.05 -7.67
C PRO A 86 -5.46 1.48 -7.67
N GLU A 87 -6.61 2.14 -7.50
CA GLU A 87 -6.72 3.61 -7.49
C GLU A 87 -7.35 4.15 -6.20
N ARG A 88 -7.42 3.35 -5.14
CA ARG A 88 -8.07 3.73 -3.88
C ARG A 88 -7.15 3.54 -2.69
N ALA A 89 -7.34 4.38 -1.69
CA ALA A 89 -6.79 4.19 -0.37
C ALA A 89 -7.91 4.25 0.67
N PHE A 90 -7.74 3.50 1.75
CA PHE A 90 -8.61 3.55 2.91
C PHE A 90 -7.81 4.04 4.10
N VAL A 91 -8.26 5.15 4.69
CA VAL A 91 -7.75 5.66 5.96
C VAL A 91 -8.69 5.19 7.06
N THR A 92 -8.19 4.38 7.97
CA THR A 92 -9.03 3.70 8.97
C THR A 92 -9.45 4.67 10.09
N PRO A 93 -10.56 4.38 10.80
CA PRO A 93 -10.70 4.84 12.18
C PRO A 93 -9.48 4.43 13.02
N PRO A 94 -9.14 5.17 14.09
CA PRO A 94 -8.01 4.84 14.94
C PRO A 94 -8.26 3.58 15.78
N VAL A 95 -7.24 2.74 15.90
CA VAL A 95 -7.21 1.50 16.70
C VAL A 95 -6.01 1.57 17.63
N ASP A 96 -6.23 1.56 18.94
CA ASP A 96 -5.17 1.66 19.95
C ASP A 96 -4.15 2.81 19.71
N GLY A 97 -4.66 3.95 19.26
CA GLY A 97 -3.83 5.12 18.97
C GLY A 97 -3.20 5.13 17.57
N TRP A 98 -3.39 4.08 16.77
CA TRP A 98 -2.87 3.98 15.40
C TRP A 98 -3.96 4.24 14.37
N THR A 99 -3.66 5.10 13.41
CA THR A 99 -4.44 5.24 12.17
C THR A 99 -3.69 4.54 11.05
N PHE A 100 -4.38 3.70 10.28
CA PHE A 100 -3.78 2.99 9.16
C PHE A 100 -4.21 3.61 7.84
N VAL A 101 -3.29 3.62 6.88
CA VAL A 101 -3.56 3.99 5.49
C VAL A 101 -3.26 2.77 4.64
N VAL A 102 -4.31 2.11 4.14
CA VAL A 102 -4.24 0.84 3.43
C VAL A 102 -4.46 1.09 1.94
N SER A 103 -3.51 0.69 1.09
CA SER A 103 -3.62 0.85 -0.36
C SER A 103 -2.46 0.19 -1.09
N LEU A 104 -2.72 -0.51 -2.20
CA LEU A 104 -1.71 -0.94 -3.18
C LEU A 104 -1.16 0.19 -4.07
N ALA A 105 -1.77 1.38 -4.02
CA ALA A 105 -1.30 2.53 -4.78
C ALA A 105 -0.23 3.35 -4.04
N LEU A 106 0.11 2.99 -2.80
CA LEU A 106 1.16 3.66 -2.03
C LEU A 106 2.50 3.59 -2.77
N PRO A 107 3.36 4.61 -2.65
CA PRO A 107 4.69 4.55 -3.24
C PRO A 107 5.53 3.41 -2.65
N HIS A 108 5.94 2.47 -3.51
CA HIS A 108 6.80 1.35 -3.13
C HIS A 108 8.29 1.64 -3.42
N PRO A 109 9.21 1.10 -2.62
CA PRO A 109 10.64 1.19 -2.92
C PRO A 109 11.03 0.21 -4.03
N VAL A 110 10.98 0.66 -5.29
CA VAL A 110 11.15 -0.18 -6.49
C VAL A 110 12.57 -0.19 -7.09
N GLY A 111 13.56 0.36 -6.38
CA GLY A 111 14.99 0.33 -6.77
C GLY A 111 15.43 1.42 -7.77
N PHE A 112 16.69 1.35 -8.21
CA PHE A 112 17.39 2.44 -8.92
C PHE A 112 16.82 2.86 -10.29
N GLY A 113 15.98 2.03 -10.93
CA GLY A 113 15.37 2.33 -12.22
C GLY A 113 14.19 3.31 -12.15
N TYR A 114 13.77 3.67 -10.94
CA TYR A 114 12.55 4.41 -10.67
C TYR A 114 12.80 5.61 -9.78
N VAL A 115 11.92 6.61 -9.88
CA VAL A 115 11.94 7.78 -9.01
C VAL A 115 11.54 7.35 -7.60
N ASP A 116 12.37 7.66 -6.61
CA ASP A 116 12.06 7.40 -5.20
C ASP A 116 10.96 8.35 -4.70
N LYS A 117 9.75 7.81 -4.57
CA LYS A 117 8.58 8.50 -4.05
C LYS A 117 8.20 8.03 -2.64
N CYS A 118 8.74 6.89 -2.20
CA CYS A 118 8.48 6.31 -0.89
C CYS A 118 9.18 7.09 0.22
N THR A 119 10.49 7.33 0.08
CA THR A 119 11.26 8.09 1.08
C THR A 119 10.71 9.49 1.34
N PRO A 120 10.43 10.34 0.32
CA PRO A 120 9.92 11.69 0.59
C PRO A 120 8.53 11.69 1.23
N LEU A 121 7.65 10.75 0.85
CA LEU A 121 6.32 10.62 1.47
C LEU A 121 6.45 10.27 2.96
N LEU A 122 7.20 9.23 3.29
CA LEU A 122 7.38 8.80 4.69
C LEU A 122 8.12 9.84 5.52
N SER A 123 9.12 10.52 4.95
CA SER A 123 9.81 11.62 5.62
C SER A 123 8.88 12.81 5.89
N ALA A 124 7.95 13.12 4.99
CA ALA A 124 6.96 14.18 5.20
C ALA A 124 6.01 13.85 6.35
N LEU A 125 5.52 12.62 6.42
CA LEU A 125 4.71 12.14 7.55
C LEU A 125 5.49 12.18 8.86
N ALA A 126 6.75 11.73 8.86
CA ALA A 126 7.60 11.70 10.05
C ALA A 126 7.92 13.08 10.63
N ARG A 127 7.76 14.16 9.85
CA ARG A 127 7.84 15.54 10.37
C ARG A 127 6.59 15.96 11.15
N ARG A 128 5.45 15.30 10.92
CA ARG A 128 4.15 15.63 11.54
C ARG A 128 3.78 14.65 12.65
N PHE A 129 4.16 13.39 12.53
CA PHE A 129 3.80 12.32 13.45
C PHE A 129 5.04 11.67 14.07
N VAL A 130 4.90 11.27 15.33
CA VAL A 130 6.02 10.78 16.16
C VAL A 130 6.53 9.40 15.72
N ASP A 131 5.67 8.54 15.19
CA ASP A 131 6.03 7.20 14.72
C ASP A 131 5.24 6.87 13.45
N VAL A 132 5.96 6.59 12.37
CA VAL A 132 5.41 6.30 11.04
C VAL A 132 6.07 5.05 10.52
N GLN A 133 5.26 4.03 10.24
CA GLN A 133 5.70 2.71 9.83
C GLN A 133 5.05 2.35 8.52
N TYR A 134 5.83 1.97 7.52
CA TYR A 134 5.35 1.46 6.25
C TYR A 134 5.65 -0.02 6.15
N PHE A 135 4.74 -0.76 5.55
CA PHE A 135 4.88 -2.18 5.29
C PHE A 135 4.34 -2.51 3.91
N PHE A 136 4.93 -3.53 3.30
CA PHE A 136 4.46 -4.11 2.07
C PHE A 136 4.70 -5.62 2.09
N SER A 137 3.66 -6.38 1.81
CA SER A 137 3.73 -7.83 1.59
C SER A 137 3.06 -8.15 0.27
N TYR A 138 3.81 -8.71 -0.67
CA TYR A 138 3.26 -9.15 -1.95
C TYR A 138 3.93 -10.45 -2.42
N PRO A 139 3.48 -11.60 -1.88
CA PRO A 139 4.04 -12.92 -2.20
C PRO A 139 4.15 -13.24 -3.69
N PRO A 140 3.20 -12.89 -4.57
CA PRO A 140 3.32 -13.20 -6.00
C PRO A 140 4.54 -12.58 -6.69
N LEU A 141 5.16 -11.55 -6.10
CA LEU A 141 6.36 -10.88 -6.60
C LEU A 141 7.59 -11.08 -5.70
N ASP A 142 7.49 -11.92 -4.67
CA ASP A 142 8.47 -12.02 -3.58
C ASP A 142 8.92 -10.65 -3.06
N PHE A 143 7.99 -9.68 -3.04
CA PHE A 143 8.28 -8.30 -2.69
C PHE A 143 7.81 -7.99 -1.27
N TYR A 144 8.78 -7.83 -0.39
CA TYR A 144 8.57 -7.55 1.03
C TYR A 144 9.32 -6.28 1.44
N SER A 145 8.66 -5.40 2.19
CA SER A 145 9.27 -4.16 2.67
C SER A 145 8.74 -3.76 4.03
N TRP A 146 9.60 -3.14 4.82
CA TRP A 146 9.22 -2.40 6.01
C TRP A 146 10.13 -1.20 6.22
N VAL A 147 9.54 -0.08 6.64
CA VAL A 147 10.25 1.16 6.92
C VAL A 147 9.68 1.76 8.19
N ARG A 148 10.53 2.28 9.07
CA ARG A 148 10.10 3.00 10.27
C ARG A 148 10.86 4.29 10.43
N PHE A 149 10.09 5.35 10.60
CA PHE A 149 10.55 6.63 11.12
C PHE A 149 10.03 6.79 12.53
N ARG A 150 10.87 7.35 13.41
CA ARG A 150 10.49 7.71 14.77
C ARG A 150 11.17 9.01 15.15
N ASP A 151 10.42 9.92 15.75
CA ASP A 151 10.89 11.26 16.13
C ASP A 151 11.54 12.00 14.95
N GLY A 152 10.95 11.88 13.76
CA GLY A 152 11.46 12.47 12.52
C GLY A 152 12.72 11.79 11.92
N GLN A 153 13.26 10.76 12.57
CA GLN A 153 14.48 10.08 12.14
C GLN A 153 14.19 8.72 11.51
N LEU A 154 14.93 8.37 10.46
CA LEU A 154 14.87 7.04 9.87
C LEU A 154 15.51 6.01 10.84
N VAL A 155 14.70 5.10 11.37
CA VAL A 155 15.16 4.01 12.24
C VAL A 155 15.67 2.85 11.40
N ARG A 156 14.84 2.41 10.44
CA ARG A 156 15.12 1.27 9.56
C ARG A 156 14.35 1.42 8.27
N ALA A 157 14.98 1.13 7.14
CA ALA A 157 14.31 0.91 5.86
C ALA A 157 14.84 -0.37 5.23
N PHE A 158 13.95 -1.28 4.87
CA PHE A 158 14.30 -2.52 4.20
C PHE A 158 13.29 -2.82 3.09
N ALA A 159 13.78 -3.32 1.96
CA ALA A 159 12.98 -3.87 0.89
C ALA A 159 13.75 -4.95 0.14
N SER A 160 13.08 -6.04 -0.21
CA SER A 160 13.62 -7.13 -1.02
C SER A 160 12.63 -7.56 -2.08
N THR A 161 13.14 -8.04 -3.21
CA THR A 161 12.39 -8.77 -4.23
C THR A 161 12.98 -10.16 -4.43
N ASP A 162 12.47 -10.91 -5.40
CA ASP A 162 13.08 -12.10 -6.00
C ASP A 162 14.60 -11.97 -6.32
N GLN A 163 15.09 -10.76 -6.60
CA GLN A 163 16.49 -10.45 -6.91
C GLN A 163 17.35 -10.16 -5.67
N GLY A 164 16.77 -10.22 -4.48
CA GLY A 164 17.42 -9.91 -3.20
C GLY A 164 17.08 -8.53 -2.67
N ALA A 165 17.89 -8.05 -1.72
CA ALA A 165 17.66 -6.76 -1.06
C ALA A 165 17.90 -5.59 -2.04
N ILE A 166 16.86 -4.79 -2.28
CA ILE A 166 16.91 -3.59 -3.13
C ILE A 166 16.98 -2.30 -2.32
N TRP A 167 16.70 -2.38 -1.01
CA TRP A 167 16.88 -1.28 -0.08
C TRP A 167 17.27 -1.80 1.30
N SER A 168 18.34 -1.29 1.88
CA SER A 168 18.70 -1.55 3.28
C SER A 168 19.40 -0.32 3.87
N ARG A 169 18.71 0.39 4.77
CA ARG A 169 19.25 1.54 5.53
C ARG A 169 18.86 1.44 6.99
N GLY A 170 19.67 2.04 7.86
CA GLY A 170 19.51 1.94 9.31
C GLY A 170 20.06 0.62 9.87
N ARG A 171 20.24 0.57 11.21
CA ARG A 171 20.73 -0.65 11.88
C ARG A 171 19.61 -1.67 11.95
N GLN A 172 19.96 -2.94 11.82
CA GLN A 172 19.02 -4.03 12.02
C GLN A 172 18.37 -3.93 13.41
N THR A 173 17.05 -3.97 13.44
CA THR A 173 16.24 -3.85 14.65
C THR A 173 16.23 -5.14 15.45
N ARG A 174 15.87 -5.07 16.74
CA ARG A 174 15.71 -6.27 17.58
C ARG A 174 14.66 -7.24 17.02
N ALA A 175 13.59 -6.71 16.43
CA ALA A 175 12.54 -7.51 15.79
C ALA A 175 13.12 -8.32 14.62
N GLU A 176 13.90 -7.69 13.74
CA GLU A 176 14.58 -8.41 12.65
C GLU A 176 15.58 -9.45 13.18
N GLN A 177 16.32 -9.13 14.26
CA GLN A 177 17.30 -10.05 14.85
C GLN A 177 16.62 -11.27 15.50
N SER A 178 15.48 -11.10 16.18
CA SER A 178 14.74 -12.20 16.79
C SER A 178 14.15 -13.17 15.76
N LEU A 179 13.94 -12.70 14.53
CA LEU A 179 13.45 -13.51 13.42
C LEU A 179 14.60 -14.18 12.64
N GLY A 180 15.85 -14.00 13.06
CA GLY A 180 17.01 -14.58 12.38
C GLY A 180 17.26 -14.02 10.98
N LEU A 181 16.62 -12.92 10.61
CA LEU A 181 16.78 -12.31 9.30
C LEU A 181 18.19 -11.76 9.17
N LYS A 182 18.97 -12.21 8.19
CA LYS A 182 20.33 -11.70 7.93
C LYS A 182 20.33 -10.99 6.59
N PHE A 183 20.38 -9.65 6.61
CA PHE A 183 20.38 -8.84 5.39
C PHE A 183 21.82 -8.53 4.98
N TYR A 184 22.57 -9.53 4.52
CA TYR A 184 23.89 -9.29 3.95
C TYR A 184 23.75 -8.91 2.47
N GLU A 185 24.29 -7.75 2.09
CA GLU A 185 24.60 -7.46 0.70
C GLU A 185 25.81 -8.30 0.30
N PHE A 186 25.62 -9.36 -0.48
CA PHE A 186 26.74 -9.94 -1.21
C PHE A 186 27.14 -8.95 -2.31
N ARG A 187 28.09 -8.05 -2.01
CA ARG A 187 29.01 -7.58 -3.06
C ARG A 187 29.82 -8.80 -3.48
N GLY A 188 29.28 -9.55 -4.43
CA GLY A 188 29.95 -10.70 -5.00
C GLY A 188 31.38 -10.32 -5.39
N VAL A 189 32.37 -10.89 -4.68
CA VAL A 189 33.71 -10.99 -5.23
C VAL A 189 33.61 -12.02 -6.34
N ARG A 190 33.25 -11.56 -7.55
CA ARG A 190 33.37 -12.37 -8.76
C ARG A 190 34.83 -12.81 -8.88
N GLY A 191 35.10 -14.11 -8.85
CA GLY A 191 36.39 -14.67 -9.29
C GLY A 191 37.14 -15.61 -8.36
N ARG A 192 36.57 -16.14 -7.27
CA ARG A 192 37.19 -17.27 -6.56
C ARG A 192 36.58 -18.60 -6.99
N SER A 193 37.36 -19.36 -7.75
CA SER A 193 37.05 -20.75 -8.10
C SER A 193 37.07 -21.60 -6.82
N GLY A 194 35.94 -22.24 -6.50
CA GLY A 194 35.83 -23.21 -5.39
C GLY A 194 34.91 -22.81 -4.24
N ASP A 195 34.17 -21.70 -4.31
CA ASP A 195 33.21 -21.35 -3.26
C ASP A 195 31.84 -21.99 -3.54
N THR A 196 31.64 -23.19 -3.00
CA THR A 196 30.31 -23.82 -2.85
C THR A 196 29.67 -23.43 -1.51
N GLY A 197 29.98 -22.23 -1.02
CA GLY A 197 29.42 -21.64 0.19
C GLY A 197 28.44 -20.52 -0.15
N SER A 198 27.41 -20.80 -0.94
CA SER A 198 26.26 -19.88 -0.98
C SER A 198 25.62 -19.89 0.40
N GLU A 199 25.98 -18.93 1.26
CA GLU A 199 25.22 -18.67 2.48
C GLU A 199 23.75 -18.58 2.07
N ILE A 200 22.92 -19.46 2.63
CA ILE A 200 21.47 -19.47 2.42
C ILE A 200 20.96 -18.16 3.02
N LEU A 201 20.87 -17.13 2.18
CA LEU A 201 20.21 -15.88 2.54
C LEU A 201 18.74 -16.24 2.70
N MET A 202 18.25 -16.23 3.94
CA MET A 202 16.84 -16.43 4.20
C MET A 202 16.10 -15.19 3.70
N SER A 203 15.51 -15.29 2.51
CA SER A 203 14.61 -14.26 1.99
C SER A 203 13.44 -14.10 2.97
N PRO A 204 13.02 -12.87 3.27
CA PRO A 204 11.83 -12.65 4.08
C PRO A 204 10.60 -13.20 3.37
N THR A 205 9.54 -13.37 4.16
CA THR A 205 8.24 -13.86 3.70
C THR A 205 7.17 -12.91 4.22
N GLU A 206 5.93 -13.09 3.75
CA GLU A 206 4.77 -12.35 4.27
C GLU A 206 4.65 -12.43 5.78
N GLU A 207 4.82 -13.63 6.34
CA GLU A 207 4.78 -13.87 7.78
C GLU A 207 5.81 -13.00 8.53
N HIS A 208 7.01 -12.84 7.99
CA HIS A 208 8.01 -11.96 8.59
C HIS A 208 7.56 -10.50 8.58
N VAL A 209 6.88 -10.02 7.53
CA VAL A 209 6.34 -8.65 7.50
C VAL A 209 5.32 -8.46 8.62
N MET A 210 4.40 -9.41 8.81
CA MET A 210 3.40 -9.36 9.88
C MET A 210 4.04 -9.39 11.27
N GLN A 211 5.08 -10.22 11.47
CA GLN A 211 5.82 -10.29 12.72
C GLN A 211 6.58 -8.99 13.03
N ILE A 212 7.16 -8.34 12.02
CA ILE A 212 7.78 -7.01 12.20
C ILE A 212 6.70 -5.97 12.53
N ALA A 213 5.56 -5.97 11.84
CA ALA A 213 4.44 -5.07 12.12
C ALA A 213 3.93 -5.24 13.56
N ARG A 214 3.73 -6.50 14.01
CA ARG A 214 3.39 -6.85 15.39
C ARG A 214 4.39 -6.29 16.40
N ALA A 215 5.68 -6.42 16.11
CA ALA A 215 6.73 -5.98 17.02
C ALA A 215 6.86 -4.45 17.10
N TRP A 216 6.42 -3.71 16.06
CA TRP A 216 6.57 -2.26 15.99
C TRP A 216 5.30 -1.48 16.36
N SER A 217 4.13 -2.00 16.03
CA SER A 217 2.82 -1.40 16.31
C SER A 217 1.76 -2.48 16.51
N ARG A 218 1.20 -3.00 15.41
CA ARG A 218 0.15 -4.02 15.37
C ARG A 218 0.31 -4.92 14.17
N ASP A 219 -0.04 -6.18 14.36
CA ASP A 219 -0.28 -7.13 13.28
C ASP A 219 -1.65 -6.84 12.66
N PRO A 220 -1.74 -6.35 11.42
CA PRO A 220 -3.02 -5.99 10.83
C PRO A 220 -3.89 -7.21 10.55
N THR A 221 -3.32 -8.41 10.41
CA THR A 221 -4.09 -9.64 10.13
C THR A 221 -4.82 -10.14 11.36
N ALA A 222 -4.35 -9.75 12.55
CA ALA A 222 -4.94 -10.13 13.83
C ALA A 222 -6.00 -9.13 14.34
N LEU A 223 -6.30 -8.07 13.58
CA LEU A 223 -7.32 -7.09 13.96
C LEU A 223 -8.73 -7.68 13.90
N THR A 224 -9.49 -7.42 14.95
CA THR A 224 -10.87 -7.84 15.13
C THR A 224 -11.74 -6.67 15.56
N ALA A 225 -13.06 -6.82 15.46
CA ALA A 225 -14.00 -5.79 15.87
C ALA A 225 -13.88 -5.39 17.35
N ALA A 226 -13.24 -6.22 18.19
CA ALA A 226 -13.02 -5.94 19.61
C ALA A 226 -11.83 -5.01 19.89
N ASP A 227 -10.91 -4.84 18.93
CA ASP A 227 -9.68 -4.05 19.11
C ASP A 227 -9.93 -2.53 19.01
N GLY A 228 -11.09 -2.11 18.53
CA GLY A 228 -11.40 -0.70 18.32
C GLY A 228 -12.88 -0.40 18.51
N ARG A 229 -13.18 0.87 18.79
CA ARG A 229 -14.57 1.33 18.82
C ARG A 229 -15.11 1.37 17.38
N PRO A 230 -16.40 1.05 17.17
CA PRO A 230 -17.02 1.26 15.88
C PRO A 230 -16.85 2.70 15.40
N GLY A 231 -16.43 2.87 14.15
CA GLY A 231 -16.08 4.19 13.61
C GLY A 231 -16.16 4.25 12.09
N LEU A 232 -16.06 5.48 11.57
CA LEU A 232 -15.96 5.73 10.13
C LEU A 232 -14.56 6.26 9.82
N GLY A 233 -13.95 5.66 8.82
CA GLY A 233 -12.75 6.16 8.17
C GLY A 233 -13.13 6.75 6.81
N TYR A 234 -12.17 6.78 5.90
CA TYR A 234 -12.35 7.43 4.60
C TYR A 234 -11.75 6.60 3.48
N VAL A 235 -12.55 6.35 2.45
CA VAL A 235 -12.06 5.88 1.15
C VAL A 235 -11.80 7.10 0.28
N THR A 236 -10.61 7.16 -0.30
CA THR A 236 -10.17 8.27 -1.15
C THR A 236 -9.59 7.73 -2.46
N PRO A 237 -9.71 8.46 -3.58
CA PRO A 237 -8.81 8.28 -4.71
C PRO A 237 -7.34 8.30 -4.25
N ALA A 238 -6.52 7.40 -4.77
CA ALA A 238 -5.09 7.45 -4.56
C ALA A 238 -4.48 8.58 -5.42
N PRO A 239 -3.65 9.47 -4.84
CA PRO A 239 -2.99 10.53 -5.59
C PRO A 239 -2.19 9.99 -6.77
N LYS A 240 -2.33 10.63 -7.95
CA LYS A 240 -1.52 10.30 -9.14
C LYS A 240 -0.02 10.42 -8.86
N ALA A 241 0.35 11.31 -7.94
CA ALA A 241 1.72 11.48 -7.49
C ALA A 241 2.33 10.18 -6.95
N TRP A 242 1.54 9.27 -6.39
CA TRP A 242 2.04 8.01 -5.82
C TRP A 242 2.45 6.98 -6.88
N ARG A 243 1.96 7.11 -8.11
CA ARG A 243 2.21 6.14 -9.18
C ARG A 243 3.70 6.01 -9.48
N THR A 244 4.14 4.77 -9.64
CA THR A 244 5.50 4.41 -10.03
C THR A 244 5.91 5.12 -11.32
N GLU A 245 7.12 5.67 -11.34
CA GLU A 245 7.64 6.45 -12.46
C GLU A 245 9.10 6.05 -12.72
N ARG A 246 9.44 5.77 -13.99
CA ARG A 246 10.82 5.44 -14.38
C ARG A 246 11.69 6.69 -14.42
N VAL A 247 12.95 6.56 -13.99
CA VAL A 247 13.95 7.62 -14.19
C VAL A 247 14.17 7.78 -15.70
N ARG A 248 13.94 9.00 -16.22
CA ARG A 248 14.26 9.31 -17.62
C ARG A 248 15.77 9.25 -17.81
N LYS A 249 16.26 8.35 -18.67
CA LYS A 249 17.64 8.46 -19.17
C LYS A 249 17.73 9.75 -19.98
N LYS A 250 18.61 10.68 -19.58
CA LYS A 250 19.05 11.73 -20.52
C LYS A 250 19.75 11.01 -21.67
N SER A 251 19.17 11.05 -22.86
CA SER A 251 19.92 10.73 -24.07
C SER A 251 21.13 11.65 -24.10
N ALA A 252 22.34 11.09 -24.10
CA ALA A 252 23.55 11.87 -24.34
C ALA A 252 23.38 12.55 -25.71
N ALA A 253 23.37 13.88 -25.72
CA ALA A 253 23.47 14.71 -26.90
C ALA A 253 24.95 14.99 -27.18
#